data_AF-A0A844DMA6-F1
#
_entry.id   AF-A0A844DMA6-F1
#
_cell.length_a   1.000
_cell.length_b   1.000
_cell.length_c   1.000
_cell.angle_alpha   90.00
_cell.angle_beta   90.00
_cell.angle_gamma   90.00
#
_symmetry.space_group_name_H-M   'P 1'
#
loop_
_entity.id
_entity.type
_entity.pdbx_description
1 polymer ?
#
loop_
_entity_poly.entity_id
_entity_poly.type
_entity_poly.pdbx_seq_one_letter_code
_entity_poly.pdbx_strand_id
1 'polypeptide(L)' 'MDKVIIASVEDRLTVAAILVKNDYTVRQGKQLRPGKKSYEYYLEYTLNDKPKQAAGE' A
#
# COMPACT_ATOMS: atom_id res chain seq x y z
N MET A 1 -5.45 9.26 4.13
CA MET A 1 -4.89 8.00 3.61
C MET A 1 -5.90 7.43 2.65
N ASP A 2 -5.56 7.52 1.37
CA ASP A 2 -6.32 6.94 0.29
C ASP A 2 -6.08 5.44 0.26
N LYS A 3 -7.10 4.66 -0.10
CA LYS A 3 -7.04 3.20 -0.07
C LYS A 3 -7.31 2.66 -1.47
N VAL A 4 -6.39 1.84 -1.97
CA VAL A 4 -6.56 1.08 -3.21
C VAL A 4 -6.72 -0.40 -2.88
N ILE A 5 -7.77 -1.02 -3.40
CA ILE A 5 -8.00 -2.47 -3.30
C ILE A 5 -7.32 -3.13 -4.48
N ILE A 6 -6.53 -4.16 -4.23
CA ILE A 6 -5.79 -4.88 -5.26
C ILE A 6 -6.11 -6.36 -5.15
N ALA A 7 -6.53 -6.95 -6.27
CA ALA A 7 -6.95 -8.35 -6.33
C ALA A 7 -5.76 -9.32 -6.24
N SER A 8 -4.62 -8.94 -6.81
CA SER A 8 -3.41 -9.77 -6.91
C SER A 8 -2.27 -9.26 -6.03
N VAL A 9 -1.48 -10.19 -5.50
CA VAL A 9 -0.33 -9.87 -4.65
C VAL A 9 0.79 -9.21 -5.47
N GLU A 10 0.97 -9.61 -6.73
CA GLU A 10 1.99 -9.06 -7.62
C GLU A 10 1.73 -7.58 -7.92
N ASP A 11 0.51 -7.23 -8.33
CA ASP A 11 0.09 -5.84 -8.51
C ASP A 11 0.27 -5.02 -7.23
N ARG A 12 0.01 -5.63 -6.06
CA ARG A 12 0.19 -4.97 -4.76
C ARG A 12 1.64 -4.59 -4.51
N LEU A 13 2.59 -5.43 -4.91
CA LEU A 13 4.01 -5.13 -4.75
C LEU A 13 4.45 -4.04 -5.72
N THR A 14 4.03 -4.13 -6.98
CA THR A 14 4.35 -3.13 -8.01
C THR A 14 3.80 -1.75 -7.65
N VAL A 15 2.53 -1.66 -7.26
CA VAL A 15 1.88 -0.39 -6.88
C VAL A 15 2.53 0.19 -5.62
N ALA A 16 2.85 -0.65 -4.63
CA ALA A 16 3.56 -0.17 -3.44
C ALA A 16 4.94 0.40 -3.78
N ALA A 17 5.71 -0.27 -4.66
CA ALA A 17 7.02 0.22 -5.09
C ALA A 17 6.92 1.55 -5.86
N ILE A 18 5.92 1.70 -6.74
CA ILE A 18 5.68 2.95 -7.47
C ILE A 18 5.34 4.07 -6.50
N LEU A 19 4.43 3.85 -5.56
CA LEU A 19 4.01 4.86 -4.59
C LEU A 19 5.18 5.30 -3.71
N VAL A 20 5.97 4.36 -3.16
CA VAL A 20 7.18 4.68 -2.38
C VAL A 20 8.20 5.45 -3.22
N LYS A 21 8.35 5.11 -4.51
CA LYS A 21 9.25 5.83 -5.43
C LYS A 21 8.80 7.27 -5.70
N ASN A 22 7.51 7.56 -5.58
CA ASN A 22 6.93 8.88 -5.75
C ASN A 22 6.78 9.65 -4.41
N ASP A 23 7.51 9.26 -3.37
CA ASP A 23 7.43 9.88 -2.05
C ASP A 23 6.03 9.80 -1.42
N TYR A 24 5.30 8.71 -1.69
CA TYR A 24 4.12 8.36 -0.91
C TYR A 24 4.50 7.43 0.23
N THR A 25 3.94 7.67 1.41
CA THR A 25 3.95 6.67 2.49
C THR A 25 2.94 5.59 2.13
N VAL A 26 3.36 4.33 2.08
CA VAL A 26 2.50 3.19 1.76
C VAL A 26 2.39 2.25 2.95
N ARG A 27 1.17 1.81 3.24
CA ARG A 27 0.86 0.81 4.26
C ARG A 27 0.10 -0.34 3.60
N GLN A 28 0.65 -1.55 3.70
CA GLN A 28 0.03 -2.74 3.14
C GLN A 28 -0.90 -3.38 4.18
N GLY A 29 -2.08 -3.82 3.73
CA GLY A 29 -3.04 -4.50 4.59
C GLY A 29 -3.75 -5.64 3.88
N LYS A 30 -4.43 -6.46 4.68
CA LYS A 30 -5.35 -7.49 4.21
C LYS A 30 -6.61 -7.46 5.06
N GLN A 31 -7.77 -7.52 4.44
CA GLN A 31 -9.06 -7.58 5.12
C GLN A 31 -9.81 -8.83 4.64
N LEU A 32 -10.57 -9.47 5.52
CA LEU A 32 -11.52 -10.50 5.11
C LEU A 32 -12.65 -9.85 4.31
N ARG A 33 -13.02 -10.42 3.16
CA ARG A 33 -14.23 -9.95 2.49
C ARG A 33 -15.44 -10.35 3.34
N PRO A 34 -16.38 -9.44 3.61
CA PRO A 34 -17.61 -9.80 4.30
C PRO A 34 -18.33 -10.91 3.51
N GLY A 35 -18.60 -12.04 4.16
CA GLY A 35 -19.30 -13.17 3.55
C GLY A 35 -18.46 -14.13 2.69
N LYS A 36 -17.13 -13.97 2.60
CA LYS A 36 -16.24 -14.94 1.92
C LYS A 36 -15.06 -15.34 2.83
N LYS A 37 -14.55 -16.56 2.66
CA LYS A 37 -13.29 -17.03 3.29
C LYS A 37 -12.03 -16.53 2.58
N SER A 38 -12.13 -15.50 1.75
CA SER A 38 -11.02 -14.96 0.96
C SER A 38 -10.57 -13.63 1.54
N TYR A 39 -9.27 -13.38 1.50
CA TYR A 39 -8.68 -12.10 1.86
C TYR A 39 -8.69 -11.16 0.65
N GLU A 40 -9.01 -9.89 0.89
CA GLU A 40 -8.75 -8.77 0.01
C GLU A 40 -7.47 -8.08 0.46
N TYR A 41 -6.58 -7.84 -0.49
CA TYR A 41 -5.40 -7.04 -0.25
C TYR A 41 -5.70 -5.59 -0.57
N TYR A 42 -5.15 -4.70 0.25
CA TYR A 42 -5.27 -3.28 0.02
C TYR A 42 -3.95 -2.58 0.35
N LEU A 43 -3.75 -1.44 -0.29
CA LEU A 43 -2.70 -0.49 0.05
C LEU A 43 -3.38 0.79 0.48
N GLU A 44 -2.98 1.28 1.64
CA GLU A 44 -3.27 2.64 2.07
C GLU A 44 -2.04 3.49 1.73
N TYR A 45 -2.26 4.65 1.13
CA TYR A 45 -1.20 5.58 0.81
C TYR A 45 -1.56 7.00 1.20
N THR A 46 -0.53 7.79 1.48
CA THR A 46 -0.67 9.21 1.78
C THR A 46 0.54 9.93 1.21
N LEU A 47 0.33 11.12 0.64
CA LEU A 47 1.42 11.97 0.19
C LEU A 47 2.34 12.23 1.39
N ASN A 48 3.63 11.89 1.26
CA ASN A 48 4.56 12.17 2.33
C ASN A 48 4.89 13.67 2.27
N ASP A 49 4.21 14.47 3.09
CA ASP A 49 4.50 15.90 3.24
C ASP A 49 5.84 16.13 3.98
N LYS A 50 6.34 15.10 4.67
CA LYS A 50 7.64 15.15 5.34
C LYS A 50 8.79 14.94 4.35
N PRO A 51 9.85 15.76 4.38
CA PRO A 51 11.05 15.51 3.59
C PRO A 51 11.60 14.13 3.96
N LYS A 52 11.88 13.35 2.91
CA LYS A 52 12.45 12.01 2.94
C LYS A 52 13.62 11.91 3.94
N GLN A 53 13.31 11.53 5.17
CA GLN A 53 14.33 11.02 6.08
C GLN A 53 14.73 9.67 5.48
N ALA A 54 15.88 9.69 4.80
CA ALA A 54 16.58 8.49 4.41
C ALA A 54 16.62 7.56 5.63
N ALA A 55 16.05 6.36 5.49
CA ALA A 55 16.28 5.29 6.44
C ALA A 55 17.80 5.10 6.51
N GLY A 56 18.39 5.53 7.61
CA GLY A 56 19.81 5.37 7.89
C GLY A 56 20.15 3.89 8.00
N GLU A 57 21.21 3.54 7.28
CA GLU A 57 22.23 2.51 7.49
C GLU A 57 21.87 1.22 8.25
#